data_AF-A0A9D6SHR3-F1
#
_entry.id   AF-A0A9D6SHR3-F1
#
_cell.length_a   1.000
_cell.length_b   1.000
_cell.length_c   1.000
_cell.angle_alpha   90.00
_cell.angle_beta   90.00
_cell.angle_gamma   90.00
#
_symmetry.space_group_name_H-M   'P 1'
#
loop_
_entity.id
_entity.type
_entity.pdbx_description
1 polymer ?
#
loop_
_entity_poly.entity_id
_entity_poly.type
_entity_poly.pdbx_seq_one_letter_code
_entity_poly.pdbx_strand_id
1 'polypeptide(L)'
;MSTRREFLTQTAAASVMAAGSLQIVEAVEDTATGQATTTKAHKVPHEGSASRLKSVTRRDETTLRLGGIGDNYHMSWAADDRQYVSVCDGVGWFKNPIGLYNSRLFAISGGPRDATFQDVPGYPDLIDNTPSRPHHAPRYYNFGTLALDGRIYQYLSTFNHEANRPDGSTSPDLRFVGAKLIYSPDNGRTWCNQDGSTPVGWEPWRSRSRKTIVFFEEPQDAFSLLTVLQMGRNYEGNRDGYVYVYAPNGANDGTMNQLVMFRVPKAKVLDRDA
;
A
#
# COMPACT_ATOMS: atom_id res chain seq x y z
N MET A 1 -10.70 10.47 -31.24
CA MET A 1 -10.72 9.14 -30.61
C MET A 1 -9.51 8.38 -31.09
N SER A 2 -8.54 8.13 -30.21
CA SER A 2 -7.31 7.43 -30.56
C SER A 2 -7.61 5.96 -30.89
N THR A 3 -6.99 5.44 -31.95
CA THR A 3 -7.23 4.06 -32.40
C THR A 3 -6.38 3.06 -31.60
N ARG A 4 -6.84 1.81 -31.47
CA ARG A 4 -6.16 0.70 -30.75
C ARG A 4 -4.68 0.52 -31.14
N ARG A 5 -4.30 0.93 -32.36
CA ARG A 5 -2.93 0.85 -32.89
C ARG A 5 -2.03 1.95 -32.32
N GLU A 6 -2.57 3.13 -32.05
CA GLU A 6 -1.82 4.26 -31.45
C GLU A 6 -1.51 4.00 -29.97
N PHE A 7 -2.46 3.41 -29.21
CA PHE A 7 -2.25 3.02 -27.81
C PHE A 7 -1.13 1.98 -27.65
N LEU A 8 -1.10 0.96 -28.51
CA LEU A 8 -0.05 -0.07 -28.47
C LEU A 8 1.33 0.48 -28.86
N THR A 9 1.37 1.44 -29.79
CA THR A 9 2.63 2.05 -30.24
C THR A 9 3.22 2.96 -29.15
N GLN A 10 2.37 3.72 -28.43
CA GLN A 10 2.80 4.53 -27.29
C GLN A 10 3.28 3.68 -26.10
N THR A 11 2.61 2.55 -25.84
CA THR A 11 3.00 1.64 -24.75
C THR A 11 4.34 0.92 -25.04
N ALA A 12 4.57 0.55 -26.30
CA ALA A 12 5.84 -0.05 -26.72
C ALA A 12 7.01 0.95 -26.68
N ALA A 13 6.78 2.20 -27.07
CA ALA A 13 7.81 3.26 -27.02
C ALA A 13 8.22 3.60 -25.57
N ALA A 14 7.26 3.64 -24.64
CA ALA A 14 7.56 3.84 -23.21
C ALA A 14 8.37 2.68 -22.61
N SER A 15 8.13 1.45 -23.07
CA SER A 15 8.81 0.25 -22.57
C SER A 15 10.26 0.13 -23.05
N VAL A 16 10.57 0.59 -24.28
CA VAL A 16 11.93 0.57 -24.84
C VAL A 16 12.80 1.67 -24.24
N MET A 17 12.22 2.83 -23.91
CA MET A 17 12.95 3.93 -23.24
C MET A 17 13.34 3.57 -21.79
N ALA A 18 12.51 2.80 -21.08
CA ALA A 18 12.80 2.36 -19.70
C ALA A 18 13.89 1.29 -19.61
N ALA A 19 14.16 0.53 -20.68
CA ALA A 19 15.19 -0.51 -20.70
C ALA A 19 16.61 0.03 -21.01
N GLY A 20 16.73 1.28 -21.45
CA GLY A 20 18.00 1.89 -21.88
C GLY A 20 18.79 2.62 -20.80
N SER A 21 18.29 2.71 -19.56
CA SER A 21 18.85 3.61 -18.52
C SER A 21 19.11 2.90 -17.18
N LEU A 22 19.55 1.64 -17.20
CA LEU A 22 20.08 0.98 -16.01
C LEU A 22 21.53 1.45 -15.78
N GLN A 23 21.70 2.61 -15.12
CA GLN A 23 22.91 2.88 -14.37
C GLN A 23 22.80 2.15 -13.03
N ILE A 24 23.77 1.28 -12.77
CA ILE A 24 23.93 0.59 -11.49
C ILE A 24 24.32 1.67 -10.46
N VAL A 25 23.44 1.94 -9.50
CA VAL A 25 23.78 2.75 -8.32
C VAL A 25 24.25 1.78 -7.23
N GLU A 26 25.53 1.88 -6.88
CA GLU A 26 26.10 1.19 -5.72
C GLU A 26 25.47 1.74 -4.43
N ALA A 27 25.07 0.84 -3.53
CA ALA A 27 24.61 1.20 -2.20
C ALA A 27 25.79 1.77 -1.40
N VAL A 28 25.62 2.97 -0.86
CA VAL A 28 26.56 3.56 0.10
C VAL A 28 26.13 3.08 1.50
N GLU A 29 26.90 2.16 2.09
CA GLU A 29 26.79 1.81 3.51
C GLU A 29 27.57 2.82 4.36
N ASP A 30 26.87 3.45 5.30
CA ASP A 30 27.41 4.45 6.21
C ASP A 30 28.28 3.77 7.27
N THR A 31 29.58 4.09 7.29
CA THR A 31 30.58 3.39 8.12
C THR A 31 30.72 4.08 9.48
N ALA A 32 29.88 3.68 10.45
CA ALA A 32 30.11 3.99 11.85
C ALA A 32 30.89 2.84 12.52
N THR A 33 32.05 3.19 13.04
CA THR A 33 33.08 2.34 13.64
C THR A 33 32.59 1.44 14.78
N GLY A 34 32.69 0.13 14.60
CA GLY A 34 32.65 -0.89 15.65
C GLY A 34 33.26 -2.18 15.15
N GLN A 35 34.35 -2.64 15.78
CA GLN A 35 35.08 -3.85 15.40
C GLN A 35 34.17 -5.08 15.39
N ALA A 36 33.84 -5.58 14.18
CA ALA A 36 33.15 -6.85 13.99
C ALA A 36 34.18 -7.94 13.67
N THR A 37 34.31 -8.89 14.59
CA THR A 37 34.95 -10.20 14.38
C THR A 37 34.42 -10.85 13.11
N THR A 38 35.30 -11.13 12.15
CA THR A 38 34.98 -11.80 10.90
C THR A 38 34.63 -13.28 11.14
N THR A 39 33.37 -13.57 11.39
CA THR A 39 32.82 -14.92 11.21
C THR A 39 32.72 -15.17 9.71
N LYS A 40 33.55 -16.08 9.18
CA LYS A 40 33.48 -16.52 7.79
C LYS A 40 32.08 -17.07 7.52
N ALA A 41 31.29 -16.35 6.73
CA ALA A 41 30.01 -16.84 6.24
C ALA A 41 30.26 -18.16 5.47
N HIS A 42 29.65 -19.24 5.93
CA HIS A 42 29.62 -20.49 5.18
C HIS A 42 28.88 -20.22 3.87
N LYS A 43 29.61 -20.26 2.74
CA LYS A 43 29.02 -20.38 1.41
C LYS A 43 28.24 -21.69 1.37
N VAL A 44 26.93 -21.61 1.51
CA VAL A 44 26.03 -22.71 1.14
C VAL A 44 26.15 -22.85 -0.38
N PRO A 45 26.52 -24.02 -0.92
CA PRO A 45 26.53 -24.25 -2.36
C PRO A 45 25.09 -24.09 -2.85
N HIS A 46 24.85 -23.17 -3.80
CA HIS A 46 23.61 -23.16 -4.57
C HIS A 46 23.65 -24.35 -5.55
N GLU A 47 23.39 -25.55 -5.04
CA GLU A 47 23.08 -26.71 -5.87
C GLU A 47 21.68 -26.52 -6.48
N GLY A 48 21.63 -26.58 -7.81
CA GLY A 48 20.40 -26.48 -8.60
C GLY A 48 20.26 -25.13 -9.28
N SER A 49 20.47 -25.11 -10.60
CA SER A 49 20.06 -24.03 -11.50
C SER A 49 18.60 -23.68 -11.19
N ALA A 50 18.38 -22.59 -10.45
CA ALA A 50 17.05 -22.10 -10.14
C ALA A 50 16.29 -21.98 -11.45
N SER A 51 15.12 -22.61 -11.54
CA SER A 51 14.26 -22.59 -12.72
C SER A 51 14.05 -21.15 -13.16
N ARG A 52 14.71 -20.76 -14.26
CA ARG A 52 14.61 -19.39 -14.78
C ARG A 52 13.23 -19.23 -15.40
N LEU A 53 12.47 -18.23 -14.95
CA LEU A 53 11.24 -17.83 -15.61
C LEU A 53 11.57 -17.39 -17.03
N LYS A 54 11.03 -18.11 -18.03
CA LYS A 54 11.35 -17.90 -19.45
C LYS A 54 10.42 -16.88 -20.11
N SER A 55 9.16 -16.85 -19.70
CA SER A 55 8.15 -15.94 -20.23
C SER A 55 6.97 -15.82 -19.26
N VAL A 56 6.23 -14.72 -19.40
CA VAL A 56 4.92 -14.51 -18.78
C VAL A 56 3.94 -14.24 -19.90
N THR A 57 2.79 -14.94 -19.88
CA THR A 57 1.71 -14.71 -20.85
C THR A 57 0.46 -14.28 -20.10
N ARG A 58 -0.08 -13.13 -20.46
CA ARG A 58 -1.38 -12.67 -19.94
C ARG A 58 -2.50 -13.57 -20.51
N ARG A 59 -3.37 -14.05 -19.63
CA ARG A 59 -4.53 -14.89 -19.99
C ARG A 59 -5.78 -14.00 -20.02
N ASP A 60 -6.05 -13.38 -21.16
CA ASP A 60 -7.17 -12.43 -21.27
C ASP A 60 -8.53 -13.08 -20.99
N GLU A 61 -8.67 -14.36 -21.33
CA GLU A 61 -9.89 -15.14 -21.08
C GLU A 61 -10.19 -15.38 -19.60
N THR A 62 -9.25 -15.08 -18.70
CA THR A 62 -9.48 -15.12 -17.25
C THR A 62 -9.81 -13.75 -16.66
N THR A 63 -9.95 -12.70 -17.49
CA THR A 63 -10.27 -11.35 -17.03
C THR A 63 -11.77 -11.19 -16.82
N LEU A 64 -12.18 -10.88 -15.59
CA LEU A 64 -13.57 -10.59 -15.25
C LEU A 64 -13.79 -9.08 -15.07
N ARG A 65 -14.96 -8.59 -15.46
CA ARG A 65 -15.40 -7.20 -15.22
C ARG A 65 -16.45 -7.20 -14.13
N LEU A 66 -16.01 -7.07 -12.89
CA LEU A 66 -16.84 -7.30 -11.70
C LEU A 66 -17.42 -6.01 -11.10
N GLY A 67 -17.32 -4.88 -11.81
CA GLY A 67 -17.75 -3.58 -11.32
C GLY A 67 -16.88 -3.07 -10.18
N GLY A 68 -17.48 -2.32 -9.25
CA GLY A 68 -16.77 -1.59 -8.21
C GLY A 68 -16.48 -0.15 -8.65
N ILE A 69 -16.82 0.82 -7.82
CA ILE A 69 -16.54 2.25 -8.07
C ILE A 69 -15.50 2.73 -7.07
N GLY A 70 -14.39 3.28 -7.58
CA GLY A 70 -13.30 3.87 -6.80
C GLY A 70 -11.99 3.82 -7.57
N ASP A 71 -10.90 4.07 -6.88
CA ASP A 71 -9.54 3.93 -7.39
C ASP A 71 -8.59 3.30 -6.37
N ASN A 72 -7.30 3.20 -6.71
CA ASN A 72 -6.22 2.69 -5.86
C ASN A 72 -6.57 1.39 -5.12
N TYR A 73 -6.67 0.31 -5.89
CA TYR A 73 -7.03 -1.02 -5.37
C TYR A 73 -5.80 -1.74 -4.81
N HIS A 74 -5.72 -1.86 -3.48
CA HIS A 74 -4.65 -2.61 -2.81
C HIS A 74 -5.19 -3.86 -2.16
N MET A 75 -4.53 -4.99 -2.42
CA MET A 75 -5.08 -6.30 -2.07
C MET A 75 -4.07 -7.18 -1.33
N SER A 76 -4.60 -8.06 -0.48
CA SER A 76 -3.83 -9.12 0.15
C SER A 76 -4.68 -10.37 0.38
N TRP A 77 -4.05 -11.55 0.42
CA TRP A 77 -4.73 -12.84 0.58
C TRP A 77 -4.53 -13.34 2.01
N ALA A 78 -5.61 -13.53 2.75
CA ALA A 78 -5.56 -13.85 4.18
C ALA A 78 -5.66 -15.34 4.51
N ALA A 79 -5.42 -15.66 5.77
CA ALA A 79 -5.45 -17.02 6.30
C ALA A 79 -6.81 -17.70 6.17
N ASP A 80 -7.92 -16.96 6.09
CA ASP A 80 -9.28 -17.48 5.93
C ASP A 80 -9.68 -17.71 4.47
N ASP A 81 -8.70 -17.68 3.57
CA ASP A 81 -8.85 -17.83 2.11
C ASP A 81 -9.57 -16.68 1.41
N ARG A 82 -9.91 -15.61 2.14
CA ARG A 82 -10.44 -14.39 1.53
C ARG A 82 -9.31 -13.50 1.05
N GLN A 83 -9.57 -12.77 -0.03
CA GLN A 83 -8.72 -11.65 -0.41
C GLN A 83 -9.36 -10.36 0.10
N TYR A 84 -8.60 -9.54 0.80
CA TYR A 84 -9.06 -8.23 1.23
C TYR A 84 -8.59 -7.22 0.21
N VAL A 85 -9.52 -6.43 -0.34
CA VAL A 85 -9.24 -5.35 -1.29
C VAL A 85 -9.70 -4.03 -0.67
N SER A 86 -8.78 -3.08 -0.59
CA SER A 86 -9.08 -1.72 -0.20
C SER A 86 -9.34 -0.85 -1.44
N VAL A 87 -10.23 0.11 -1.31
CA VAL A 87 -10.72 0.97 -2.39
C VAL A 87 -10.75 2.41 -1.91
N CYS A 88 -10.07 3.30 -2.64
CA CYS A 88 -10.11 4.73 -2.43
C CYS A 88 -11.25 5.40 -3.22
N ASP A 89 -11.66 6.58 -2.76
CA ASP A 89 -12.53 7.54 -3.45
C ASP A 89 -13.70 6.92 -4.22
N GLY A 90 -14.54 6.18 -3.50
CA GLY A 90 -15.64 5.49 -4.15
C GLY A 90 -16.63 4.83 -3.21
N VAL A 91 -17.51 4.03 -3.81
CA VAL A 91 -18.54 3.25 -3.11
C VAL A 91 -18.28 1.74 -3.18
N GLY A 92 -17.20 1.33 -3.86
CA GLY A 92 -16.88 -0.07 -4.10
C GLY A 92 -18.08 -0.81 -4.70
N TRP A 93 -18.50 -1.88 -4.04
CA TRP A 93 -19.59 -2.76 -4.47
C TRP A 93 -20.89 -2.59 -3.68
N PHE A 94 -21.03 -1.50 -2.92
CA PHE A 94 -22.29 -1.22 -2.24
C PHE A 94 -23.42 -0.98 -3.24
N LYS A 95 -24.58 -1.63 -3.00
CA LYS A 95 -25.81 -1.36 -3.76
C LYS A 95 -26.47 -0.04 -3.33
N ASN A 96 -26.45 0.23 -2.02
CA ASN A 96 -27.04 1.42 -1.39
C ASN A 96 -25.98 2.11 -0.51
N PRO A 97 -24.98 2.76 -1.12
CA PRO A 97 -23.96 3.46 -0.34
C PRO A 97 -24.54 4.66 0.41
N ILE A 98 -24.10 4.85 1.64
CA ILE A 98 -24.49 6.00 2.48
C ILE A 98 -23.61 7.24 2.24
N GLY A 99 -22.57 7.13 1.43
CA GLY A 99 -21.65 8.21 1.08
C GLY A 99 -20.48 7.71 0.22
N LEU A 100 -19.62 8.66 -0.19
CA LEU A 100 -18.33 8.36 -0.83
C LEU A 100 -17.28 8.12 0.25
N TYR A 101 -16.58 7.00 0.16
CA TYR A 101 -15.53 6.64 1.09
C TYR A 101 -14.18 7.09 0.53
N ASN A 102 -13.40 7.84 1.32
CA ASN A 102 -11.98 8.07 1.03
C ASN A 102 -11.20 6.75 1.07
N SER A 103 -11.63 5.81 1.91
CA SER A 103 -11.13 4.44 1.95
C SER A 103 -12.20 3.49 2.46
N ARG A 104 -12.31 2.32 1.84
CA ARG A 104 -13.11 1.21 2.32
C ARG A 104 -12.42 -0.12 2.07
N LEU A 105 -12.69 -1.13 2.90
CA LEU A 105 -12.19 -2.49 2.72
C LEU A 105 -13.34 -3.45 2.38
N PHE A 106 -13.13 -4.28 1.38
CA PHE A 106 -14.03 -5.37 0.99
C PHE A 106 -13.29 -6.70 1.07
N ALA A 107 -14.02 -7.75 1.47
CA ALA A 107 -13.56 -9.12 1.35
C ALA A 107 -14.07 -9.73 0.06
N ILE A 108 -13.18 -10.41 -0.67
CA ILE A 108 -13.44 -11.18 -1.88
C ILE A 108 -13.40 -12.66 -1.51
N SER A 109 -14.43 -13.39 -1.91
CA SER A 109 -14.53 -14.85 -1.76
C SER A 109 -15.10 -15.51 -3.01
N GLY A 110 -15.13 -16.84 -3.08
CA GLY A 110 -15.63 -17.59 -4.26
C GLY A 110 -14.58 -17.89 -5.33
N GLY A 111 -13.34 -17.45 -5.12
CA GLY A 111 -12.21 -17.73 -6.01
C GLY A 111 -12.21 -16.88 -7.29
N PRO A 112 -11.30 -17.15 -8.23
CA PRO A 112 -11.03 -16.27 -9.37
C PRO A 112 -12.12 -16.25 -10.45
N ARG A 113 -13.07 -17.20 -10.43
CA ARG A 113 -14.17 -17.29 -11.42
C ARG A 113 -15.51 -16.79 -10.90
N ASP A 114 -15.78 -17.01 -9.62
CA ASP A 114 -17.07 -16.73 -8.98
C ASP A 114 -16.90 -15.71 -7.84
N ALA A 115 -16.03 -14.74 -8.06
CA ALA A 115 -15.67 -13.73 -7.08
C ALA A 115 -16.90 -12.93 -6.60
N THR A 116 -17.10 -12.91 -5.28
CA THR A 116 -18.14 -12.14 -4.59
C THR A 116 -17.50 -11.15 -3.64
N PHE A 117 -18.09 -9.96 -3.54
CA PHE A 117 -17.56 -8.84 -2.76
C PHE A 117 -18.50 -8.57 -1.58
N GLN A 118 -17.93 -8.49 -0.39
CA GLN A 118 -18.64 -8.23 0.84
C GLN A 118 -17.95 -7.10 1.58
N ASP A 119 -18.73 -6.19 2.15
CA ASP A 119 -18.20 -5.19 3.07
C ASP A 119 -17.55 -5.84 4.28
N VAL A 120 -16.55 -5.20 4.86
CA VAL A 120 -15.92 -5.60 6.13
C VAL A 120 -16.53 -4.74 7.25
N PRO A 121 -17.53 -5.24 8.02
CA PRO A 121 -18.40 -4.37 8.84
C PRO A 121 -17.69 -3.61 9.97
N GLY A 122 -16.56 -4.12 10.46
CA GLY A 122 -15.77 -3.47 11.51
C GLY A 122 -14.74 -2.47 10.99
N TYR A 123 -14.57 -2.37 9.66
CA TYR A 123 -13.61 -1.46 9.07
C TYR A 123 -14.02 0.00 9.31
N PRO A 124 -13.09 0.90 9.69
CA PRO A 124 -13.44 2.28 10.01
C PRO A 124 -14.16 3.05 8.90
N ASP A 125 -15.15 3.87 9.26
CA ASP A 125 -15.88 4.72 8.33
C ASP A 125 -15.10 5.99 7.98
N LEU A 126 -14.46 5.99 6.82
CA LEU A 126 -13.75 7.15 6.26
C LEU A 126 -14.57 7.87 5.18
N ILE A 127 -15.80 8.24 5.52
CA ILE A 127 -16.71 8.92 4.59
C ILE A 127 -16.37 10.42 4.51
N ASP A 128 -16.40 10.95 3.29
CA ASP A 128 -16.31 12.38 3.03
C ASP A 128 -17.73 12.97 3.20
N ASN A 129 -17.96 13.77 4.26
CA ASN A 129 -19.25 14.43 4.60
C ASN A 129 -20.26 13.66 5.48
N THR A 130 -19.82 12.98 6.54
CA THR A 130 -20.76 12.62 7.63
C THR A 130 -20.97 13.80 8.58
N PRO A 131 -22.17 13.97 9.19
CA PRO A 131 -22.41 15.01 10.20
C PRO A 131 -21.46 14.93 11.41
N SER A 132 -20.90 13.75 11.66
CA SER A 132 -19.97 13.47 12.75
C SER A 132 -18.51 13.81 12.44
N ARG A 133 -18.15 14.07 11.16
CA ARG A 133 -16.79 14.42 10.77
C ARG A 133 -16.69 15.93 10.58
N PRO A 134 -15.74 16.61 11.24
CA PRO A 134 -15.49 18.02 10.98
C PRO A 134 -15.21 18.25 9.49
N HIS A 135 -15.82 19.30 8.90
CA HIS A 135 -15.68 19.63 7.48
C HIS A 135 -14.22 19.79 7.01
N HIS A 136 -13.29 20.04 7.94
CA HIS A 136 -11.86 20.21 7.69
C HIS A 136 -11.00 19.09 8.33
N ALA A 137 -11.54 17.91 8.59
CA ALA A 137 -10.74 16.82 9.16
C ALA A 137 -9.76 16.23 8.12
N PRO A 138 -8.54 15.82 8.53
CA PRO A 138 -7.62 15.12 7.64
C PRO A 138 -8.27 13.90 7.01
N ARG A 139 -7.97 13.68 5.72
CA ARG A 139 -8.41 12.51 4.96
C ARG A 139 -7.34 11.42 4.99
N TYR A 140 -7.79 10.18 4.86
CA TYR A 140 -6.97 8.97 4.95
C TYR A 140 -7.34 8.05 3.78
N TYR A 141 -6.34 7.63 3.01
CA TYR A 141 -6.45 6.94 1.72
C TYR A 141 -5.67 5.63 1.73
N ASN A 142 -6.25 4.51 1.33
CA ASN A 142 -5.58 3.21 1.38
C ASN A 142 -4.53 3.03 0.28
N PHE A 143 -3.28 2.81 0.67
CA PHE A 143 -2.18 2.49 -0.27
C PHE A 143 -1.44 1.20 0.09
N GLY A 144 -1.50 0.70 1.32
CA GLY A 144 -0.90 -0.58 1.66
C GLY A 144 -1.90 -1.52 2.31
N THR A 145 -2.07 -2.73 1.78
CA THR A 145 -2.86 -3.79 2.42
C THR A 145 -2.01 -5.05 2.52
N LEU A 146 -1.95 -5.64 3.71
CA LEU A 146 -1.14 -6.82 3.99
C LEU A 146 -1.88 -7.77 4.94
N ALA A 147 -2.07 -9.01 4.52
CA ALA A 147 -2.47 -10.11 5.38
C ALA A 147 -1.24 -10.93 5.76
N LEU A 148 -1.02 -11.09 7.05
CA LEU A 148 0.20 -11.64 7.61
C LEU A 148 -0.10 -12.28 8.98
N ASP A 149 0.22 -13.56 9.11
CA ASP A 149 0.11 -14.34 10.35
C ASP A 149 -1.27 -14.17 11.04
N GLY A 150 -2.36 -14.20 10.26
CA GLY A 150 -3.74 -14.09 10.75
C GLY A 150 -4.20 -12.66 11.07
N ARG A 151 -3.37 -11.65 10.77
CA ARG A 151 -3.66 -10.23 10.94
C ARG A 151 -3.80 -9.55 9.58
N ILE A 152 -4.51 -8.43 9.57
CA ILE A 152 -4.61 -7.55 8.40
C ILE A 152 -4.05 -6.19 8.78
N TYR A 153 -3.11 -5.68 8.03
CA TYR A 153 -2.51 -4.36 8.20
C TYR A 153 -2.96 -3.47 7.06
N GLN A 154 -3.20 -2.20 7.38
CA GLN A 154 -3.49 -1.20 6.37
C GLN A 154 -2.73 0.10 6.61
N TYR A 155 -2.06 0.55 5.55
CA TYR A 155 -1.40 1.84 5.48
C TYR A 155 -2.32 2.84 4.78
N LEU A 156 -2.63 3.91 5.50
CA LEU A 156 -3.58 4.94 5.14
C LEU A 156 -2.86 6.28 4.97
N SER A 157 -2.63 6.67 3.72
CA SER A 157 -1.95 7.89 3.32
C SER A 157 -2.77 9.14 3.62
N THR A 158 -2.12 10.24 3.99
CA THR A 158 -2.77 11.52 4.31
C THR A 158 -2.03 12.72 3.73
N PHE A 159 -2.76 13.78 3.43
CA PHE A 159 -2.22 15.00 2.81
C PHE A 159 -1.46 15.90 3.80
N ASN A 160 -0.69 16.86 3.31
CA ASN A 160 -0.08 17.93 4.11
C ASN A 160 -1.11 18.86 4.77
N HIS A 161 -2.16 19.21 4.05
CA HIS A 161 -3.24 20.08 4.52
C HIS A 161 -4.55 19.71 3.81
N GLU A 162 -5.59 20.51 4.02
CA GLU A 162 -6.86 20.34 3.34
C GLU A 162 -6.71 20.42 1.81
N ALA A 163 -7.38 19.50 1.10
CA ALA A 163 -7.31 19.41 -0.36
C ALA A 163 -7.96 20.61 -1.04
N ASN A 164 -9.06 21.10 -0.49
CA ASN A 164 -9.84 22.20 -1.03
C ASN A 164 -9.66 23.45 -0.18
N ARG A 165 -9.55 24.59 -0.84
CA ARG A 165 -9.56 25.91 -0.23
C ARG A 165 -10.98 26.39 0.01
N PRO A 166 -11.18 27.42 0.85
CA PRO A 166 -12.51 28.01 1.08
C PRO A 166 -13.20 28.51 -0.20
N ASP A 167 -12.44 28.83 -1.25
CA ASP A 167 -12.93 29.27 -2.56
C ASP A 167 -13.27 28.09 -3.51
N GLY A 168 -13.13 26.84 -3.05
CA GLY A 168 -13.39 25.63 -3.82
C GLY A 168 -12.25 25.20 -4.74
N SER A 169 -11.14 25.94 -4.82
CA SER A 169 -9.96 25.54 -5.58
C SER A 169 -9.15 24.47 -4.85
N THR A 170 -8.46 23.60 -5.59
CA THR A 170 -7.50 22.66 -5.00
C THR A 170 -6.26 23.40 -4.53
N SER A 171 -5.74 23.03 -3.36
CA SER A 171 -4.49 23.57 -2.84
C SER A 171 -3.31 23.22 -3.77
N PRO A 172 -2.49 24.19 -4.22
CA PRO A 172 -1.48 24.03 -5.27
C PRO A 172 -0.26 23.22 -4.83
N ASP A 173 -0.02 23.11 -3.52
CA ASP A 173 1.04 22.32 -2.89
C ASP A 173 0.50 21.05 -2.23
N LEU A 174 -0.72 20.63 -2.60
CA LEU A 174 -1.33 19.41 -2.09
C LEU A 174 -0.48 18.20 -2.45
N ARG A 175 -0.07 17.46 -1.43
CA ARG A 175 0.67 16.20 -1.59
C ARG A 175 0.46 15.31 -0.37
N PHE A 176 0.70 14.01 -0.56
CA PHE A 176 0.77 13.08 0.56
C PHE A 176 2.06 13.29 1.35
N VAL A 177 1.97 13.35 2.67
CA VAL A 177 3.13 13.55 3.57
C VAL A 177 3.29 12.46 4.60
N GLY A 178 2.40 11.47 4.56
CA GLY A 178 2.53 10.36 5.46
C GLY A 178 1.50 9.28 5.30
N ALA A 179 1.72 8.17 6.01
CA ALA A 179 0.83 7.03 6.08
C ALA A 179 0.64 6.59 7.54
N LYS A 180 -0.63 6.50 7.95
CA LYS A 180 -1.03 5.93 9.25
C LYS A 180 -1.14 4.41 9.11
N LEU A 181 -0.65 3.67 10.09
CA LEU A 181 -0.81 2.22 10.15
C LEU A 181 -1.96 1.86 11.11
N ILE A 182 -2.92 1.10 10.60
CA ILE A 182 -3.96 0.44 11.41
C ILE A 182 -3.88 -1.06 11.16
N TYR A 183 -4.40 -1.86 12.08
CA TYR A 183 -4.45 -3.30 11.88
C TYR A 183 -5.67 -3.94 12.51
N SER A 184 -6.02 -5.11 11.99
CA SER A 184 -6.98 -6.02 12.56
C SER A 184 -6.25 -7.26 13.08
N PRO A 185 -6.41 -7.60 14.38
CA PRO A 185 -5.83 -8.80 14.96
C PRO A 185 -6.60 -10.09 14.64
N ASP A 186 -7.78 -9.99 14.04
CA ASP A 186 -8.79 -11.06 14.00
C ASP A 186 -9.48 -11.19 12.63
N ASN A 187 -8.69 -11.09 11.55
CA ASN A 187 -9.15 -11.20 10.16
C ASN A 187 -10.28 -10.21 9.80
N GLY A 188 -10.13 -8.96 10.22
CA GLY A 188 -10.99 -7.84 9.81
C GLY A 188 -12.23 -7.63 10.68
N ARG A 189 -12.38 -8.34 11.81
CA ARG A 189 -13.55 -8.19 12.69
C ARG A 189 -13.44 -6.95 13.56
N THR A 190 -12.27 -6.71 14.15
CA THR A 190 -11.95 -5.52 14.95
C THR A 190 -10.73 -4.81 14.39
N TRP A 191 -10.61 -3.52 14.68
CA TRP A 191 -9.53 -2.67 14.16
C TRP A 191 -8.92 -1.82 15.28
N CYS A 192 -7.59 -1.70 15.23
CA CYS A 192 -6.74 -1.03 16.19
C CYS A 192 -5.86 0.00 15.48
N ASN A 193 -5.50 1.07 16.20
CA ASN A 193 -4.34 1.89 15.83
C ASN A 193 -3.05 1.07 15.93
N GLN A 194 -1.95 1.57 15.37
CA GLN A 194 -0.62 0.93 15.45
C GLN A 194 -0.21 0.54 16.88
N ASP A 195 -0.55 1.36 17.88
CA ASP A 195 -0.25 1.14 19.30
C ASP A 195 -1.18 0.12 19.99
N GLY A 196 -2.13 -0.46 19.26
CA GLY A 196 -3.11 -1.42 19.77
C GLY A 196 -4.38 -0.79 20.36
N SER A 197 -4.46 0.54 20.47
CA SER A 197 -5.66 1.22 20.97
C SER A 197 -6.86 1.06 20.03
N THR A 198 -8.07 1.02 20.62
CA THR A 198 -9.34 0.87 19.90
C THR A 198 -10.42 1.76 20.53
N PRO A 199 -11.37 2.35 19.76
CA PRO A 199 -11.46 2.31 18.30
C PRO A 199 -10.31 3.04 17.60
N VAL A 200 -10.15 2.80 16.29
CA VAL A 200 -9.18 3.55 15.46
C VAL A 200 -9.44 5.05 15.60
N GLY A 201 -8.39 5.80 15.89
CA GLY A 201 -8.44 7.25 16.04
C GLY A 201 -7.98 7.95 14.77
N TRP A 202 -8.58 9.10 14.45
CA TRP A 202 -8.18 9.94 13.33
C TRP A 202 -7.59 11.23 13.84
N GLU A 203 -6.28 11.40 13.61
CA GLU A 203 -5.56 12.54 14.12
C GLU A 203 -6.03 13.82 13.43
N PRO A 204 -6.44 14.87 14.16
CA PRO A 204 -6.63 16.19 13.58
C PRO A 204 -5.29 16.76 13.13
N TRP A 205 -5.31 17.75 12.21
CA TRP A 205 -4.10 18.31 11.59
C TRP A 205 -2.94 18.59 12.56
N ARG A 206 -3.24 19.19 13.72
CA ARG A 206 -2.25 19.60 14.74
C ARG A 206 -1.69 18.47 15.60
N SER A 207 -2.35 17.30 15.62
CA SER A 207 -1.93 16.15 16.45
C SER A 207 -1.17 15.08 15.66
N ARG A 208 -0.98 15.30 14.36
CA ARG A 208 -0.21 14.41 13.49
C ARG A 208 1.27 14.55 13.79
N SER A 209 1.93 13.42 13.96
CA SER A 209 3.35 13.35 14.25
C SER A 209 3.88 11.96 13.91
N ARG A 210 5.19 11.78 13.97
CA ARG A 210 5.84 10.47 13.83
C ARG A 210 5.39 9.43 14.88
N LYS A 211 4.75 9.85 15.98
CA LYS A 211 4.17 8.94 16.98
C LYS A 211 2.82 8.36 16.58
N THR A 212 2.06 9.07 15.74
CA THR A 212 0.68 8.71 15.38
C THR A 212 0.54 8.28 13.92
N ILE A 213 1.53 8.63 13.10
CA ILE A 213 1.60 8.31 11.67
C ILE A 213 2.99 7.71 11.40
N VAL A 214 3.02 6.45 10.92
CA VAL A 214 4.25 5.63 10.85
C VAL A 214 5.26 6.14 9.82
N PHE A 215 4.81 6.83 8.79
CA PHE A 215 5.66 7.62 7.92
C PHE A 215 5.09 9.02 7.96
N PHE A 216 5.73 9.97 8.62
CA PHE A 216 5.20 11.33 8.71
C PHE A 216 6.32 12.32 8.50
N GLU A 217 6.21 13.09 7.41
CA GLU A 217 7.23 14.02 6.97
C GLU A 217 8.60 13.32 6.95
N GLU A 218 8.62 12.14 6.33
CA GLU A 218 9.88 11.48 5.98
C GLU A 218 10.62 12.35 4.95
N PRO A 219 11.94 12.19 4.78
CA PRO A 219 12.66 12.91 3.75
C PRO A 219 11.96 12.80 2.38
N GLN A 220 11.62 13.95 1.80
CA GLN A 220 10.86 14.10 0.55
C GLN A 220 9.45 13.48 0.57
N ASP A 221 8.88 13.19 1.74
CA ASP A 221 7.60 12.51 1.90
C ASP A 221 7.59 11.08 1.36
N ALA A 222 8.75 10.41 1.37
CA ALA A 222 8.87 9.00 0.98
C ALA A 222 7.94 8.10 1.81
N PHE A 223 7.49 7.00 1.20
CA PHE A 223 6.54 6.04 1.79
C PHE A 223 5.15 6.62 2.14
N SER A 224 4.84 7.85 1.73
CA SER A 224 3.48 8.39 1.79
C SER A 224 2.54 7.76 0.74
N LEU A 225 3.09 7.15 -0.32
CA LEU A 225 2.40 6.38 -1.35
C LEU A 225 3.07 5.01 -1.52
N LEU A 226 2.84 4.11 -0.57
CA LEU A 226 3.55 2.83 -0.50
C LEU A 226 2.73 1.68 -1.09
N THR A 227 3.36 0.54 -1.33
CA THR A 227 2.72 -0.75 -1.58
C THR A 227 3.56 -1.88 -0.95
N VAL A 228 2.91 -2.99 -0.61
CA VAL A 228 3.57 -4.12 0.07
C VAL A 228 3.74 -5.28 -0.90
N LEU A 229 4.95 -5.86 -0.95
CA LEU A 229 5.22 -7.07 -1.72
C LEU A 229 4.36 -8.21 -1.20
N GLN A 230 3.45 -8.75 -2.03
CA GLN A 230 2.61 -9.88 -1.65
C GLN A 230 3.36 -11.20 -1.84
N MET A 231 3.30 -12.09 -0.85
CA MET A 231 3.96 -13.40 -0.88
C MET A 231 2.97 -14.54 -0.61
N GLY A 232 1.90 -14.60 -1.42
CA GLY A 232 0.88 -15.64 -1.33
C GLY A 232 -0.07 -15.49 -0.15
N ARG A 233 -0.81 -16.57 0.14
CA ARG A 233 -1.81 -16.61 1.20
C ARG A 233 -1.15 -16.39 2.55
N ASN A 234 -1.67 -15.45 3.33
CA ASN A 234 -1.20 -15.11 4.67
C ASN A 234 0.32 -14.87 4.74
N TYR A 235 0.92 -14.39 3.64
CA TYR A 235 2.36 -14.20 3.52
C TYR A 235 3.21 -15.48 3.62
N GLU A 236 2.63 -16.66 3.39
CA GLU A 236 3.28 -17.98 3.58
C GLU A 236 4.44 -18.24 2.61
N GLY A 237 4.47 -17.55 1.47
CA GLY A 237 5.56 -17.66 0.49
C GLY A 237 6.85 -16.95 0.92
N ASN A 238 6.83 -16.22 2.04
CA ASN A 238 8.01 -15.58 2.58
C ASN A 238 9.04 -16.60 3.08
N ARG A 239 10.32 -16.36 2.77
CA ARG A 239 11.42 -17.31 3.04
C ARG A 239 12.49 -16.78 3.99
N ASP A 240 12.48 -15.48 4.26
CA ASP A 240 13.56 -14.78 4.94
C ASP A 240 13.12 -14.04 6.21
N GLY A 241 11.82 -14.04 6.52
CA GLY A 241 11.26 -13.41 7.71
C GLY A 241 11.00 -11.91 7.60
N TYR A 242 11.07 -11.32 6.39
CA TYR A 242 10.87 -9.89 6.19
C TYR A 242 9.64 -9.54 5.35
N VAL A 243 8.97 -8.46 5.73
CA VAL A 243 7.99 -7.76 4.89
C VAL A 243 8.72 -6.70 4.09
N TYR A 244 8.45 -6.64 2.79
CA TYR A 244 9.05 -5.67 1.86
C TYR A 244 8.02 -4.64 1.43
N VAL A 245 8.40 -3.36 1.54
CA VAL A 245 7.52 -2.23 1.20
C VAL A 245 8.23 -1.33 0.20
N TYR A 246 7.53 -1.00 -0.87
CA TYR A 246 8.03 -0.15 -1.94
C TYR A 246 7.26 1.17 -2.00
N ALA A 247 7.91 2.23 -2.45
CA ALA A 247 7.27 3.50 -2.74
C ALA A 247 8.08 4.28 -3.80
N PRO A 248 7.48 5.29 -4.46
CA PRO A 248 8.24 6.36 -5.07
C PRO A 248 9.20 7.02 -4.07
N ASN A 249 10.35 7.52 -4.54
CA ASN A 249 11.27 8.29 -3.70
C ASN A 249 10.75 9.72 -3.47
N GLY A 250 9.70 9.81 -2.67
CA GLY A 250 9.05 11.06 -2.31
C GLY A 250 8.14 11.64 -3.38
N ALA A 251 7.78 12.91 -3.20
CA ALA A 251 6.81 13.63 -4.02
C ALA A 251 7.42 14.67 -4.98
N ASN A 252 8.74 14.77 -5.06
CA ASN A 252 9.42 15.76 -5.90
C ASN A 252 9.63 15.26 -7.34
N ASP A 253 9.54 16.17 -8.30
CA ASP A 253 9.90 15.90 -9.68
C ASP A 253 11.35 15.43 -9.78
N GLY A 254 11.59 14.36 -10.54
CA GLY A 254 12.92 13.76 -10.74
C GLY A 254 13.38 12.78 -9.65
N THR A 255 12.75 12.77 -8.47
CA THR A 255 12.95 11.68 -7.48
C THR A 255 11.74 10.75 -7.43
N MET A 256 10.52 11.23 -7.69
CA MET A 256 9.31 10.39 -7.70
C MET A 256 9.32 9.26 -8.76
N ASN A 257 10.19 9.33 -9.77
CA ASN A 257 10.42 8.28 -10.76
C ASN A 257 11.44 7.22 -10.31
N GLN A 258 12.00 7.36 -9.11
CA GLN A 258 12.87 6.36 -8.48
C GLN A 258 12.03 5.47 -7.55
N LEU A 259 12.45 4.21 -7.42
CA LEU A 259 11.84 3.25 -6.50
C LEU A 259 12.69 3.12 -5.24
N VAL A 260 12.11 3.37 -4.07
CA VAL A 260 12.72 3.08 -2.78
C VAL A 260 12.05 1.89 -2.12
N MET A 261 12.79 1.20 -1.25
CA MET A 261 12.32 0.05 -0.51
C MET A 261 12.86 0.07 0.91
N PHE A 262 12.02 -0.32 1.87
CA PHE A 262 12.50 -0.81 3.16
C PHE A 262 11.99 -2.23 3.38
N ARG A 263 12.63 -2.91 4.32
CA ARG A 263 12.14 -4.19 4.83
C ARG A 263 12.07 -4.14 6.35
N VAL A 264 11.08 -4.82 6.92
CA VAL A 264 10.88 -4.94 8.37
C VAL A 264 10.69 -6.40 8.75
N PRO A 265 11.25 -6.90 9.86
CA PRO A 265 10.94 -8.24 10.32
C PRO A 265 9.42 -8.44 10.48
N LYS A 266 8.87 -9.59 10.07
CA LYS A 266 7.42 -9.89 10.14
C LYS A 266 6.82 -9.62 11.54
N ALA A 267 7.56 -9.94 12.59
CA ALA A 267 7.15 -9.76 13.98
C ALA A 267 7.15 -8.29 14.46
N LYS A 268 7.66 -7.37 13.65
CA LYS A 268 7.90 -5.97 14.00
C LYS A 268 7.18 -4.98 13.08
N VAL A 269 6.20 -5.40 12.30
CA VAL A 269 5.45 -4.51 11.39
C VAL A 269 4.80 -3.32 12.11
N LEU A 270 4.44 -3.46 13.40
CA LEU A 270 3.88 -2.38 14.22
C LEU A 270 4.94 -1.51 14.91
N ASP A 271 6.20 -1.91 14.89
CA ASP A 271 7.30 -1.19 15.54
C ASP A 271 7.91 -0.20 14.53
N ARG A 272 7.77 1.10 14.82
CA ARG A 272 8.26 2.16 13.94
C ARG A 272 9.80 2.18 13.86
N ASP A 273 10.48 1.79 14.94
CA ASP A 273 11.93 1.91 15.05
C ASP A 273 12.66 0.66 14.53
N ALA A 274 11.92 -0.28 13.93
CA ALA A 274 12.39 -1.60 13.50
C ALA A 274 13.08 -1.64 12.13
#